data_AF-A0A8J3XQ72-F1
#
_entry.id   AF-A0A8J3XQ72-F1
#
_cell.length_a   1.000
_cell.length_b   1.000
_cell.length_c   1.000
_cell.angle_alpha   90.00
_cell.angle_beta   90.00
_cell.angle_gamma   90.00
#
_symmetry.space_group_name_H-M   'P 1'
#
loop_
_entity.id
_entity.type
_entity.pdbx_description
1 polymer ?
#
loop_
_entity_poly.entity_id
_entity_poly.type
_entity_poly.pdbx_seq_one_letter_code
_entity_poly.pdbx_strand_id
1 'polypeptide(L)'
;MYTGTPTATTVSDLGEDEIGHSPNMKVIANVPLQAPFDGPEAWGTDLAFQGDYAFVGNYEGFTVHDIGDPTRPTAVAQVECPGGQNDISVSGDLLFLSVDEPRSDDTCASTPAEPLDDAEWEGIRIFDISDKTHPKYVSAVQTECGSHTHAIVPGKDAGTLYLYVSSPGPIPGSKGCPPPHENISIVEVPVDEPASARVVAKPEILKDRVIDEDSDFPSAGCHDITVYPEKGLAAGACFGDGILMDISDPVKPRLLQLVSDKENFSVWHSATFNDAGTKIVFGDELGGGIAATCGASGEPTKGADAVYEITPGHELVRRGYFKIPRIQTAEENCVAHNGSLIPVPGRDIMVQAWYMGGVSVFDFTDSDRPEEIAYFERGPLKPGLHLGGSWSAYYYNGYVYSSDITKGLDVLRVDDPVTDPAKSVRMTELNAQTQHSYGGA
;
A
#
# COMPACT_ATOMS: atom_id res chain seq x y z
N MET A 1 10.67 30.69 12.61
CA MET A 1 10.69 30.61 14.09
C MET A 1 9.39 29.97 14.52
N TYR A 2 9.49 28.76 15.06
CA TYR A 2 8.40 27.94 15.57
C TYR A 2 7.89 28.57 16.88
N THR A 3 6.63 29.00 16.93
CA THR A 3 5.96 29.47 18.17
C THR A 3 4.56 28.88 18.33
N GLY A 4 4.34 27.68 17.81
CA GLY A 4 3.17 26.86 18.14
C GLY A 4 3.56 25.88 19.24
N THR A 5 2.82 25.88 20.35
CA THR A 5 2.96 24.87 21.40
C THR A 5 2.54 23.51 20.81
N PRO A 6 3.34 22.43 20.93
CA PRO A 6 2.88 21.11 20.50
C PRO A 6 1.62 20.75 21.31
N THR A 7 0.56 20.35 20.62
CA THR A 7 -0.53 19.59 21.21
C THR A 7 0.08 18.41 21.97
N ALA A 8 -0.42 18.15 23.18
CA ALA A 8 0.19 17.21 24.12
C ALA A 8 0.47 15.84 23.47
N THR A 9 1.74 15.47 23.37
CA THR A 9 2.18 14.11 23.04
C THR A 9 1.73 13.18 24.17
N THR A 10 0.72 12.37 23.89
CA THR A 10 0.24 11.34 24.82
C THR A 10 1.02 10.06 24.57
N VAL A 11 1.70 9.57 25.62
CA VAL A 11 2.22 8.20 25.62
C VAL A 11 1.02 7.26 25.65
N SER A 12 0.97 6.32 24.71
CA SER A 12 0.01 5.21 24.75
C SER A 12 0.30 4.40 26.03
N ASP A 13 -0.68 4.30 26.92
CA ASP A 13 -0.62 3.48 28.15
C ASP A 13 -1.55 2.26 28.03
N LEU A 14 -1.74 1.80 26.79
CA LEU A 14 -2.61 0.67 26.45
C LEU A 14 -1.96 -0.64 26.88
N GLY A 15 -2.75 -1.52 27.49
CA GLY A 15 -2.35 -2.90 27.74
C GLY A 15 -2.28 -3.74 26.46
N GLU A 16 -1.87 -5.01 26.60
CA GLU A 16 -1.81 -5.97 25.50
C GLU A 16 -3.16 -6.04 24.75
N ASP A 17 -3.13 -5.82 23.43
CA ASP A 17 -4.29 -5.77 22.55
C ASP A 17 -5.41 -4.77 22.96
N GLU A 18 -5.16 -3.88 23.93
CA GLU A 18 -6.15 -2.92 24.38
C GLU A 18 -6.42 -1.89 23.28
N ILE A 19 -7.69 -1.65 22.97
CA ILE A 19 -8.08 -0.72 21.90
C ILE A 19 -8.06 0.71 22.44
N GLY A 20 -7.28 1.57 21.79
CA GLY A 20 -7.30 3.02 21.95
C GLY A 20 -7.83 3.71 20.69
N HIS A 21 -8.59 4.80 20.84
CA HIS A 21 -9.05 5.58 19.69
C HIS A 21 -9.46 6.99 20.10
N SER A 22 -9.48 7.92 19.15
CA SER A 22 -10.01 9.27 19.35
C SER A 22 -11.54 9.25 19.53
N PRO A 23 -12.16 10.28 20.16
CA PRO A 23 -13.62 10.31 20.40
C PRO A 23 -14.49 10.27 19.13
N ASN A 24 -13.93 10.72 18.00
CA ASN A 24 -14.55 10.76 16.68
C ASN A 24 -14.26 9.50 15.83
N MET A 25 -13.51 8.52 16.35
CA MET A 25 -13.28 7.22 15.72
C MET A 25 -14.09 6.13 16.43
N LYS A 26 -14.66 5.18 15.68
CA LYS A 26 -15.42 4.05 16.23
C LYS A 26 -15.03 2.74 15.56
N VAL A 27 -14.85 1.71 16.38
CA VAL A 27 -14.78 0.32 15.91
C VAL A 27 -16.20 -0.18 15.67
N ILE A 28 -16.49 -0.60 14.45
CA ILE A 28 -17.81 -1.07 14.03
C ILE A 28 -17.87 -2.60 14.06
N ALA A 29 -16.85 -3.25 13.50
CA ALA A 29 -16.70 -4.69 13.48
C ALA A 29 -15.22 -5.07 13.39
N ASN A 30 -14.90 -6.30 13.81
CA ASN A 30 -13.63 -6.95 13.53
C ASN A 30 -13.95 -8.38 13.04
N VAL A 31 -13.37 -8.78 11.92
CA VAL A 31 -13.39 -10.15 11.42
C VAL A 31 -12.00 -10.74 11.64
N PRO A 32 -11.80 -11.57 12.67
CA PRO A 32 -10.49 -12.15 12.94
C PRO A 32 -10.06 -13.07 11.80
N LEU A 33 -8.75 -13.24 11.64
CA LEU A 33 -8.18 -14.26 10.77
C LEU A 33 -8.73 -15.65 11.13
N GLN A 34 -8.90 -16.48 10.11
CA GLN A 34 -9.42 -17.85 10.25
C GLN A 34 -8.54 -18.80 9.45
N ALA A 35 -8.33 -20.01 9.98
CA ALA A 35 -7.63 -21.07 9.27
C ALA A 35 -8.11 -21.20 7.80
N PRO A 36 -7.19 -21.34 6.83
CA PRO A 36 -5.74 -21.56 7.03
C PRO A 36 -4.90 -20.28 7.24
N PHE A 37 -5.50 -19.09 7.31
CA PHE A 37 -4.79 -17.81 7.36
C PHE A 37 -4.58 -17.23 8.76
N ASP A 38 -4.63 -18.06 9.80
CA ASP A 38 -4.43 -17.69 11.20
C ASP A 38 -3.12 -18.25 11.79
N GLY A 39 -2.21 -18.70 10.92
CA GLY A 39 -0.86 -19.15 11.26
C GLY A 39 0.07 -18.00 11.67
N PRO A 40 1.21 -18.32 12.31
CA PRO A 40 2.15 -17.30 12.82
C PRO A 40 2.83 -16.45 11.73
N GLU A 41 2.91 -16.96 10.50
CA GLU A 41 3.50 -16.28 9.32
C GLU A 41 2.43 -15.96 8.26
N ALA A 42 1.15 -16.25 8.56
CA ALA A 42 0.02 -15.92 7.69
C ALA A 42 -0.41 -14.46 7.91
N TRP A 43 0.48 -13.53 7.58
CA TRP A 43 0.27 -12.10 7.83
C TRP A 43 -0.77 -11.52 6.87
N GLY A 44 -1.72 -10.75 7.40
CA GLY A 44 -2.64 -9.93 6.60
C GLY A 44 -1.89 -8.80 5.90
N THR A 45 -2.26 -8.53 4.64
CA THR A 45 -1.58 -7.55 3.77
C THR A 45 -2.57 -6.60 3.12
N ASP A 46 -2.30 -6.13 1.90
CA ASP A 46 -3.10 -5.08 1.30
C ASP A 46 -4.53 -5.51 0.91
N LEU A 47 -5.38 -4.56 0.57
CA LEU A 47 -6.79 -4.78 0.30
C LEU A 47 -7.34 -3.95 -0.87
N ALA A 48 -8.30 -4.53 -1.59
CA ALA A 48 -9.02 -3.89 -2.69
C ALA A 48 -10.54 -4.03 -2.50
N PHE A 49 -11.33 -3.24 -3.23
CA PHE A 49 -12.79 -3.25 -3.10
C PHE A 49 -13.50 -3.29 -4.44
N GLN A 50 -14.63 -4.00 -4.49
CA GLN A 50 -15.56 -3.95 -5.60
C GLN A 50 -17.00 -4.15 -5.11
N GLY A 51 -17.84 -3.13 -5.31
CA GLY A 51 -19.24 -3.11 -4.88
C GLY A 51 -19.39 -3.32 -3.38
N ASP A 52 -19.99 -4.46 -3.01
CA ASP A 52 -20.21 -4.86 -1.62
C ASP A 52 -19.14 -5.83 -1.11
N TYR A 53 -17.96 -5.90 -1.75
CA TYR A 53 -16.89 -6.83 -1.38
C TYR A 53 -15.57 -6.11 -1.08
N ALA A 54 -14.87 -6.60 -0.05
CA ALA A 54 -13.47 -6.33 0.21
C ALA A 54 -12.65 -7.59 -0.07
N PHE A 55 -11.54 -7.44 -0.77
CA PHE A 55 -10.58 -8.49 -1.08
C PHE A 55 -9.33 -8.20 -0.25
N VAL A 56 -8.97 -9.10 0.66
CA VAL A 56 -7.91 -8.86 1.65
C VAL A 56 -6.82 -9.89 1.45
N GLY A 57 -5.61 -9.43 1.14
CA GLY A 57 -4.42 -10.23 0.96
C GLY A 57 -3.93 -10.84 2.28
N ASN A 58 -3.21 -11.94 2.16
CA ASN A 58 -2.52 -12.62 3.24
C ASN A 58 -1.29 -13.33 2.66
N TYR A 59 -0.19 -13.50 3.38
CA TYR A 59 1.00 -14.20 2.86
C TYR A 59 0.70 -15.62 2.34
N GLU A 60 -0.37 -16.25 2.82
CA GLU A 60 -0.85 -17.59 2.41
C GLU A 60 -1.94 -17.57 1.33
N GLY A 61 -2.44 -16.41 0.90
CA GLY A 61 -3.45 -16.28 -0.16
C GLY A 61 -4.29 -15.01 -0.05
N PHE A 62 -5.61 -15.13 -0.18
CA PHE A 62 -6.51 -14.00 0.06
C PHE A 62 -7.90 -14.42 0.54
N THR A 63 -8.59 -13.50 1.22
CA THR A 63 -9.98 -13.66 1.66
C THR A 63 -10.88 -12.67 0.95
N VAL A 64 -12.06 -13.12 0.53
CA VAL A 64 -13.13 -12.23 0.03
C VAL A 64 -14.16 -12.07 1.13
N HIS A 65 -14.39 -10.84 1.55
CA HIS A 65 -15.40 -10.46 2.53
C HIS A 65 -16.59 -9.78 1.85
N ASP A 66 -17.80 -10.24 2.13
CA ASP A 66 -19.02 -9.45 1.92
C ASP A 66 -19.10 -8.37 3.00
N ILE A 67 -19.12 -7.12 2.56
CA ILE A 67 -19.18 -5.89 3.35
C ILE A 67 -20.46 -5.08 3.05
N GLY A 68 -21.46 -5.67 2.40
CA GLY A 68 -22.75 -5.01 2.11
C GLY A 68 -23.50 -4.56 3.36
N ASP A 69 -23.28 -5.27 4.49
CA ASP A 69 -23.53 -4.76 5.84
C ASP A 69 -22.20 -4.59 6.59
N PRO A 70 -21.64 -3.37 6.65
CA PRO A 70 -20.35 -3.11 7.30
C PRO A 70 -20.38 -3.32 8.83
N THR A 71 -21.58 -3.47 9.43
CA THR A 71 -21.70 -3.83 10.85
C THR A 71 -21.57 -5.33 11.08
N ARG A 72 -21.65 -6.13 10.03
CA ARG A 72 -21.60 -7.60 10.06
C ARG A 72 -20.90 -8.16 8.81
N PRO A 73 -19.66 -7.76 8.52
CA PRO A 73 -18.89 -8.34 7.42
C PRO A 73 -18.71 -9.84 7.59
N THR A 74 -18.70 -10.59 6.48
CA THR A 74 -18.53 -12.05 6.50
C THR A 74 -17.58 -12.51 5.41
N ALA A 75 -16.66 -13.41 5.72
CA ALA A 75 -15.85 -14.10 4.71
C ALA A 75 -16.74 -15.01 3.86
N VAL A 76 -16.70 -14.85 2.53
CA VAL A 76 -17.46 -15.65 1.56
C VAL A 76 -16.57 -16.56 0.72
N ALA A 77 -15.26 -16.30 0.67
CA ALA A 77 -14.26 -17.17 0.08
C ALA A 77 -12.91 -16.98 0.78
N GLN A 78 -12.14 -18.07 0.89
CA GLN A 78 -10.72 -18.06 1.27
C GLN A 78 -9.98 -18.90 0.23
N VAL A 79 -8.98 -18.31 -0.42
CA VAL A 79 -8.23 -18.93 -1.51
C VAL A 79 -6.78 -19.09 -1.07
N GLU A 80 -6.41 -20.30 -0.67
CA GLU A 80 -5.03 -20.65 -0.31
C GLU A 80 -4.17 -20.61 -1.57
N CYS A 81 -3.26 -19.65 -1.62
CA CYS A 81 -2.32 -19.44 -2.72
C CYS A 81 -1.06 -18.75 -2.20
N PRO A 82 -0.18 -19.48 -1.48
CA PRO A 82 0.97 -18.89 -0.84
C PRO A 82 1.93 -18.27 -1.84
N GLY A 83 2.47 -17.11 -1.49
CA GLY A 83 3.32 -16.33 -2.40
C GLY A 83 4.17 -15.27 -1.73
N GLY A 84 3.98 -15.02 -0.43
CA GLY A 84 4.57 -13.87 0.27
C GLY A 84 3.96 -12.56 -0.23
N GLN A 85 3.74 -11.60 0.67
CA GLN A 85 3.14 -10.30 0.36
C GLN A 85 1.68 -10.38 -0.14
N ASN A 86 1.41 -11.00 -1.29
CA ASN A 86 0.06 -11.23 -1.82
C ASN A 86 -0.79 -9.95 -1.86
N ASP A 87 -0.13 -8.83 -2.16
CA ASP A 87 -0.79 -7.56 -2.45
C ASP A 87 -1.74 -7.75 -3.63
N ILE A 88 -2.89 -7.10 -3.53
CA ILE A 88 -4.09 -7.48 -4.28
C ILE A 88 -4.72 -6.28 -4.97
N SER A 89 -5.15 -6.47 -6.21
CA SER A 89 -6.00 -5.52 -6.92
C SER A 89 -7.09 -6.24 -7.72
N VAL A 90 -8.19 -5.54 -8.01
CA VAL A 90 -9.34 -6.06 -8.76
C VAL A 90 -9.74 -5.11 -9.87
N SER A 91 -10.19 -5.66 -11.00
CA SER A 91 -10.82 -4.88 -12.07
C SER A 91 -11.79 -5.74 -12.86
N GLY A 92 -13.07 -5.34 -12.88
CA GLY A 92 -14.12 -6.13 -13.52
C GLY A 92 -14.23 -7.53 -12.91
N ASP A 93 -14.12 -8.57 -13.74
CA ASP A 93 -14.15 -9.97 -13.27
C ASP A 93 -12.75 -10.54 -12.97
N LEU A 94 -11.72 -9.70 -12.89
CA LEU A 94 -10.34 -10.13 -12.65
C LEU A 94 -9.79 -9.65 -11.31
N LEU A 95 -8.96 -10.50 -10.71
CA LEU A 95 -8.15 -10.22 -9.53
C LEU A 95 -6.69 -10.55 -9.84
N PHE A 96 -5.80 -9.68 -9.39
CA PHE A 96 -4.36 -9.82 -9.55
C PHE A 96 -3.72 -9.93 -8.18
N LEU A 97 -2.82 -10.91 -8.02
CA LEU A 97 -2.16 -11.21 -6.77
C LEU A 97 -0.64 -11.22 -6.99
N SER A 98 0.05 -10.36 -6.26
CA SER A 98 1.51 -10.28 -6.23
C SER A 98 2.13 -11.50 -5.55
N VAL A 99 3.30 -11.93 -6.03
CA VAL A 99 4.09 -13.02 -5.46
C VAL A 99 5.53 -12.52 -5.32
N ASP A 100 5.94 -12.35 -4.08
CA ASP A 100 7.22 -11.75 -3.67
C ASP A 100 8.07 -12.72 -2.83
N GLU A 101 7.85 -14.01 -3.04
CA GLU A 101 8.67 -15.07 -2.50
C GLU A 101 8.88 -16.14 -3.58
N PRO A 102 10.13 -16.59 -3.82
CA PRO A 102 10.41 -17.68 -4.73
C PRO A 102 9.56 -18.92 -4.51
N ARG A 103 8.83 -19.34 -5.55
CA ARG A 103 7.98 -20.53 -5.54
C ARG A 103 8.50 -21.60 -6.50
N SER A 104 8.14 -22.86 -6.26
CA SER A 104 8.53 -23.99 -7.13
C SER A 104 7.90 -23.96 -8.53
N ASP A 105 6.75 -23.32 -8.67
CA ASP A 105 5.99 -23.15 -9.90
C ASP A 105 4.93 -22.03 -9.73
N ASP A 106 4.15 -21.78 -10.78
CA ASP A 106 3.17 -20.71 -10.83
C ASP A 106 1.85 -21.00 -10.11
N THR A 107 1.62 -22.25 -9.69
CA THR A 107 0.34 -22.69 -9.12
C THR A 107 0.19 -22.31 -7.65
N CYS A 108 -1.05 -22.27 -7.17
CA CYS A 108 -1.34 -22.12 -5.74
C CYS A 108 -0.94 -23.34 -4.89
N ALA A 109 -0.55 -24.46 -5.51
CA ALA A 109 -0.03 -25.63 -4.81
C ALA A 109 1.52 -25.64 -4.74
N SER A 110 2.16 -24.58 -5.25
CA SER A 110 3.61 -24.42 -5.22
C SER A 110 4.16 -24.45 -3.80
N THR A 111 5.37 -24.98 -3.65
CA THR A 111 6.12 -24.95 -2.38
C THR A 111 7.15 -23.82 -2.40
N PRO A 112 7.66 -23.38 -1.23
CA PRO A 112 8.78 -22.44 -1.18
C PRO A 112 9.96 -22.96 -2.01
N ALA A 113 10.61 -22.05 -2.74
CA ALA A 113 11.85 -22.27 -3.47
C ALA A 113 12.95 -21.35 -2.92
N GLU A 114 14.19 -21.57 -3.35
CA GLU A 114 15.32 -20.74 -2.94
C GLU A 114 15.58 -19.66 -4.01
N PRO A 115 15.86 -18.39 -3.64
CA PRO A 115 16.14 -17.24 -4.54
C PRO A 115 17.19 -17.42 -5.65
N LEU A 116 17.94 -18.52 -5.59
CA LEU A 116 19.07 -18.84 -6.46
C LEU A 116 18.82 -20.10 -7.29
N ASP A 117 17.64 -20.71 -7.19
CA ASP A 117 17.26 -21.86 -8.01
C ASP A 117 16.88 -21.40 -9.42
N ASP A 118 17.36 -22.12 -10.42
CA ASP A 118 17.08 -21.83 -11.83
C ASP A 118 15.59 -22.09 -12.19
N ALA A 119 14.88 -22.83 -11.35
CA ALA A 119 13.49 -23.21 -11.53
C ALA A 119 12.50 -22.39 -10.70
N GLU A 120 12.96 -21.38 -9.95
CA GLU A 120 12.07 -20.55 -9.15
C GLU A 120 11.09 -19.73 -10.01
N TRP A 121 9.93 -19.43 -9.41
CA TRP A 121 8.89 -18.63 -10.03
C TRP A 121 8.38 -17.57 -9.06
N GLU A 122 8.28 -16.34 -9.57
CA GLU A 122 7.69 -15.19 -8.89
C GLU A 122 7.02 -14.28 -9.94
N GLY A 123 6.01 -13.50 -9.52
CA GLY A 123 5.36 -12.54 -10.40
C GLY A 123 3.90 -12.29 -10.04
N ILE A 124 3.01 -12.27 -11.05
CA ILE A 124 1.58 -11.98 -10.84
C ILE A 124 0.74 -13.21 -11.14
N ARG A 125 -0.12 -13.61 -10.19
CA ARG A 125 -1.20 -14.58 -10.44
C ARG A 125 -2.50 -13.86 -10.79
N ILE A 126 -3.29 -14.46 -11.69
CA ILE A 126 -4.54 -13.90 -12.21
C ILE A 126 -5.69 -14.85 -11.88
N PHE A 127 -6.76 -14.29 -11.34
CA PHE A 127 -7.98 -15.03 -10.98
C PHE A 127 -9.21 -14.42 -11.65
N ASP A 128 -10.15 -15.29 -12.02
CA ASP A 128 -11.53 -14.93 -12.36
C ASP A 128 -12.33 -14.85 -11.05
N ILE A 129 -12.93 -13.69 -10.82
CA ILE A 129 -13.79 -13.35 -9.67
C ILE A 129 -15.23 -12.99 -10.10
N SER A 130 -15.68 -13.45 -11.26
CA SER A 130 -17.07 -13.29 -11.70
C SER A 130 -18.07 -13.86 -10.68
N ASP A 131 -17.71 -14.98 -10.05
CA ASP A 131 -18.29 -15.47 -8.81
C ASP A 131 -17.33 -15.20 -7.64
N LYS A 132 -17.62 -14.16 -6.85
CA LYS A 132 -16.82 -13.73 -5.70
C LYS A 132 -16.77 -14.79 -4.58
N THR A 133 -17.67 -15.77 -4.58
CA THR A 133 -17.69 -16.88 -3.62
C THR A 133 -16.85 -18.08 -4.06
N HIS A 134 -16.47 -18.13 -5.34
CA HIS A 134 -15.61 -19.17 -5.90
C HIS A 134 -14.59 -18.58 -6.90
N PRO A 135 -13.62 -17.76 -6.45
CA PRO A 135 -12.54 -17.31 -7.31
C PRO A 135 -11.81 -18.48 -7.97
N LYS A 136 -11.40 -18.31 -9.24
CA LYS A 136 -10.73 -19.37 -10.02
C LYS A 136 -9.41 -18.87 -10.55
N TYR A 137 -8.34 -19.63 -10.29
CA TYR A 137 -7.06 -19.39 -10.92
C TYR A 137 -7.18 -19.50 -12.45
N VAL A 138 -6.64 -18.52 -13.17
CA VAL A 138 -6.68 -18.44 -14.64
C VAL A 138 -5.29 -18.72 -15.22
N SER A 139 -4.32 -17.94 -14.79
CA SER A 139 -2.94 -17.94 -15.31
C SER A 139 -2.04 -17.18 -14.35
N ALA A 140 -0.75 -17.14 -14.68
CA ALA A 140 0.20 -16.25 -14.03
C ALA A 140 1.24 -15.75 -15.02
N VAL A 141 1.91 -14.66 -14.67
CA VAL A 141 2.94 -14.02 -15.47
C VAL A 141 4.19 -13.89 -14.62
N GLN A 142 5.25 -14.60 -15.03
CA GLN A 142 6.56 -14.44 -14.41
C GLN A 142 7.13 -13.06 -14.74
N THR A 143 7.63 -12.36 -13.74
CA THR A 143 8.28 -11.06 -13.87
C THR A 143 9.71 -11.14 -13.36
N GLU A 144 10.53 -10.17 -13.78
CA GLU A 144 11.88 -10.04 -13.24
C GLU A 144 11.79 -9.44 -11.84
N CYS A 145 12.48 -10.04 -10.87
CA CYS A 145 12.38 -9.73 -9.45
C CYS A 145 10.97 -9.93 -8.84
N GLY A 146 10.20 -10.89 -9.34
CA GLY A 146 8.89 -11.19 -8.79
C GLY A 146 7.93 -10.00 -8.85
N SER A 147 7.02 -9.92 -7.89
CA SER A 147 6.15 -8.76 -7.69
C SER A 147 5.92 -8.57 -6.20
N HIS A 148 6.46 -7.49 -5.67
CA HIS A 148 6.20 -7.03 -4.31
C HIS A 148 4.81 -6.42 -4.22
N THR A 149 4.57 -5.39 -5.04
CA THR A 149 3.25 -4.79 -5.25
C THR A 149 2.99 -4.58 -6.73
N HIS A 150 1.78 -4.15 -7.06
CA HIS A 150 1.44 -3.74 -8.43
C HIS A 150 0.32 -2.70 -8.45
N ALA A 151 0.26 -1.93 -9.54
CA ALA A 151 -0.83 -1.00 -9.79
C ALA A 151 -1.43 -1.20 -11.19
N ILE A 152 -2.75 -1.04 -11.31
CA ILE A 152 -3.48 -1.20 -12.55
C ILE A 152 -3.47 0.12 -13.33
N VAL A 153 -2.99 0.11 -14.56
CA VAL A 153 -3.16 1.19 -15.52
C VAL A 153 -4.15 0.74 -16.60
N PRO A 154 -5.36 1.31 -16.66
CA PRO A 154 -6.31 1.00 -17.72
C PRO A 154 -5.73 1.33 -19.10
N GLY A 155 -5.97 0.44 -20.07
CA GLY A 155 -5.65 0.70 -21.47
C GLY A 155 -6.50 1.82 -22.07
N LYS A 156 -6.14 2.25 -23.29
CA LYS A 156 -6.93 3.25 -24.03
C LYS A 156 -8.30 2.73 -24.45
N ASP A 157 -8.43 1.41 -24.57
CA ASP A 157 -9.70 0.71 -24.70
C ASP A 157 -9.98 -0.13 -23.46
N ALA A 158 -11.26 -0.41 -23.20
CA ALA A 158 -11.69 -1.20 -22.05
C ALA A 158 -11.30 -2.70 -22.15
N GLY A 159 -10.69 -3.13 -23.26
CA GLY A 159 -10.31 -4.52 -23.50
C GLY A 159 -8.92 -4.88 -22.96
N THR A 160 -8.15 -3.91 -22.48
CA THR A 160 -6.76 -4.10 -22.06
C THR A 160 -6.50 -3.42 -20.73
N LEU A 161 -5.87 -4.15 -19.81
CA LEU A 161 -5.28 -3.60 -18.58
C LEU A 161 -3.76 -3.73 -18.67
N TYR A 162 -3.05 -2.81 -18.02
CA TYR A 162 -1.62 -2.92 -17.78
C TYR A 162 -1.38 -3.00 -16.27
N LEU A 163 -0.43 -3.81 -15.84
CA LEU A 163 0.03 -3.86 -14.45
C LEU A 163 1.44 -3.32 -14.40
N TYR A 164 1.66 -2.29 -13.59
CA TYR A 164 2.98 -1.77 -13.25
C TYR A 164 3.44 -2.55 -12.04
N VAL A 165 4.43 -3.42 -12.24
CA VAL A 165 4.94 -4.30 -11.19
C VAL A 165 6.06 -3.59 -10.46
N SER A 166 5.91 -3.47 -9.14
CA SER A 166 6.92 -2.96 -8.23
C SER A 166 7.63 -4.14 -7.60
N SER A 167 8.96 -4.07 -7.59
CA SER A 167 9.84 -5.09 -7.06
C SER A 167 11.06 -4.38 -6.47
N PRO A 168 11.35 -4.53 -5.17
CA PRO A 168 12.48 -3.85 -4.56
C PRO A 168 13.79 -4.45 -5.09
N GLY A 169 13.95 -5.78 -5.13
CA GLY A 169 15.16 -6.43 -5.66
C GLY A 169 16.48 -5.75 -5.26
N PRO A 170 17.53 -5.82 -6.09
CA PRO A 170 17.99 -7.07 -6.71
C PRO A 170 18.46 -8.09 -5.67
N ILE A 171 18.56 -9.36 -6.07
CA ILE A 171 19.16 -10.44 -5.27
C ILE A 171 20.52 -10.80 -5.86
N PRO A 172 21.65 -10.53 -5.17
CA PRO A 172 22.98 -10.83 -5.69
C PRO A 172 23.15 -12.31 -6.04
N GLY A 173 23.47 -12.59 -7.31
CA GLY A 173 23.67 -13.95 -7.82
C GLY A 173 22.39 -14.66 -8.31
N SER A 174 21.21 -14.08 -8.09
CA SER A 174 19.96 -14.58 -8.68
C SER A 174 19.95 -14.38 -10.19
N LYS A 175 19.34 -15.32 -10.91
CA LYS A 175 19.04 -15.18 -12.35
C LYS A 175 17.69 -14.52 -12.60
N GLY A 176 16.73 -14.70 -11.68
CA GLY A 176 15.40 -14.10 -11.75
C GLY A 176 15.40 -12.63 -11.35
N CYS A 177 16.37 -12.22 -10.53
CA CYS A 177 16.47 -10.86 -10.00
C CYS A 177 17.92 -10.33 -9.90
N PRO A 178 18.68 -10.24 -11.02
CA PRO A 178 20.08 -9.83 -10.99
C PRO A 178 20.24 -8.32 -10.72
N PRO A 179 21.33 -7.88 -10.04
CA PRO A 179 21.68 -6.47 -9.97
C PRO A 179 22.27 -5.94 -11.30
N PRO A 180 22.02 -4.66 -11.67
CA PRO A 180 21.14 -3.70 -10.99
C PRO A 180 19.66 -3.90 -11.38
N HIS A 181 18.74 -3.75 -10.42
CA HIS A 181 17.30 -3.73 -10.70
C HIS A 181 16.81 -2.28 -10.79
N GLU A 182 16.61 -1.80 -12.02
CA GLU A 182 16.32 -0.39 -12.33
C GLU A 182 15.11 -0.20 -13.25
N ASN A 183 14.43 -1.31 -13.55
CA ASN A 183 13.29 -1.36 -14.46
C ASN A 183 11.98 -1.58 -13.72
N ILE A 184 10.89 -1.24 -14.40
CA ILE A 184 9.53 -1.63 -13.99
C ILE A 184 9.08 -2.71 -14.98
N SER A 185 8.60 -3.86 -14.51
CA SER A 185 7.98 -4.84 -15.40
C SER A 185 6.54 -4.40 -15.70
N ILE A 186 6.17 -4.31 -16.98
CA ILE A 186 4.82 -3.93 -17.40
C ILE A 186 4.13 -5.15 -18.01
N VAL A 187 3.10 -5.64 -17.34
CA VAL A 187 2.29 -6.78 -17.79
C VAL A 187 1.06 -6.26 -18.53
N GLU A 188 0.82 -6.76 -19.74
CA GLU A 188 -0.44 -6.53 -20.47
C GLU A 188 -1.40 -7.68 -20.19
N VAL A 189 -2.65 -7.36 -19.85
CA VAL A 189 -3.72 -8.31 -19.57
C VAL A 189 -4.90 -8.02 -20.50
N PRO A 190 -5.11 -8.84 -21.54
CA PRO A 190 -6.33 -8.78 -22.34
C PRO A 190 -7.53 -9.24 -21.50
N VAL A 191 -8.54 -8.40 -21.32
CA VAL A 191 -9.67 -8.65 -20.40
C VAL A 191 -10.50 -9.86 -20.83
N ASP A 192 -10.69 -10.05 -22.14
CA ASP A 192 -11.45 -11.17 -22.70
C ASP A 192 -10.64 -12.48 -22.79
N GLU A 193 -9.30 -12.40 -22.70
CA GLU A 193 -8.40 -13.57 -22.75
C GLU A 193 -7.25 -13.42 -21.74
N PRO A 194 -7.56 -13.35 -20.42
CA PRO A 194 -6.57 -13.08 -19.37
C PRO A 194 -5.45 -14.13 -19.29
N ALA A 195 -5.71 -15.36 -19.77
CA ALA A 195 -4.70 -16.40 -19.88
C ALA A 195 -3.54 -16.08 -20.83
N SER A 196 -3.71 -15.09 -21.72
CA SER A 196 -2.68 -14.62 -22.65
C SER A 196 -1.81 -13.47 -22.11
N ALA A 197 -2.02 -13.08 -20.85
CA ALA A 197 -1.27 -12.02 -20.20
C ALA A 197 0.25 -12.28 -20.23
N ARG A 198 1.02 -11.21 -20.39
CA ARG A 198 2.48 -11.29 -20.56
C ARG A 198 3.17 -9.98 -20.27
N VAL A 199 4.45 -10.04 -19.91
CA VAL A 199 5.31 -8.83 -19.87
C VAL A 199 5.45 -8.27 -21.29
N VAL A 200 5.10 -6.99 -21.47
CA VAL A 200 5.17 -6.28 -22.77
C VAL A 200 6.27 -5.23 -22.83
N ALA A 201 6.70 -4.73 -21.68
CA ALA A 201 7.77 -3.75 -21.58
C ALA A 201 8.53 -3.87 -20.24
N LYS A 202 9.79 -3.46 -20.26
CA LYS A 202 10.67 -3.36 -19.09
C LYS A 202 11.47 -2.04 -19.15
N PRO A 203 10.82 -0.87 -19.07
CA PRO A 203 11.53 0.40 -19.11
C PRO A 203 12.47 0.54 -17.91
N GLU A 204 13.75 0.84 -18.17
CA GLU A 204 14.76 1.16 -17.16
C GLU A 204 14.59 2.61 -16.68
N ILE A 205 13.60 2.85 -15.81
CA ILE A 205 13.22 4.19 -15.33
C ILE A 205 14.30 4.79 -14.41
N LEU A 206 15.07 3.94 -13.72
CA LEU A 206 16.05 4.37 -12.71
C LEU A 206 17.51 4.36 -13.18
N LYS A 207 17.79 3.99 -14.43
CA LYS A 207 19.17 3.78 -14.94
C LYS A 207 20.15 4.95 -14.79
N ASP A 208 19.62 6.17 -14.70
CA ASP A 208 20.41 7.40 -14.64
C ASP A 208 20.53 7.94 -13.19
N ARG A 209 20.05 7.18 -12.18
CA ARG A 209 20.10 7.59 -10.78
C ARG A 209 21.51 7.54 -10.21
N VAL A 210 21.70 8.22 -9.08
CA VAL A 210 22.91 8.09 -8.27
C VAL A 210 22.62 7.08 -7.16
N ILE A 211 23.33 5.95 -7.18
CA ILE A 211 23.21 4.91 -6.15
C ILE A 211 23.90 5.39 -4.87
N ASP A 212 23.21 5.27 -3.74
CA ASP A 212 23.79 5.47 -2.42
C ASP A 212 24.25 4.12 -1.83
N GLU A 213 25.55 3.86 -1.88
CA GLU A 213 26.15 2.63 -1.35
C GLU A 213 26.32 2.68 0.19
N ASP A 214 26.18 3.85 0.82
CA ASP A 214 26.41 4.04 2.26
C ASP A 214 25.12 3.98 3.10
N SER A 215 23.96 3.76 2.46
CA SER A 215 22.66 3.62 3.12
C SER A 215 22.47 2.23 3.74
N ASP A 216 21.81 2.15 4.90
CA ASP A 216 21.40 0.88 5.53
C ASP A 216 20.45 0.07 4.63
N PHE A 217 19.71 0.76 3.75
CA PHE A 217 18.91 0.19 2.67
C PHE A 217 19.43 0.71 1.31
N PRO A 218 20.23 -0.09 0.59
CA PRO A 218 20.84 0.34 -0.67
C PRO A 218 19.79 0.70 -1.73
N SER A 219 20.14 1.61 -2.64
CA SER A 219 19.23 1.97 -3.73
C SER A 219 18.87 0.76 -4.59
N ALA A 220 17.57 0.52 -4.77
CA ALA A 220 17.03 -0.65 -5.45
C ALA A 220 15.79 -0.29 -6.28
N GLY A 221 15.03 -1.27 -6.78
CA GLY A 221 13.80 -1.02 -7.53
C GLY A 221 12.74 -0.29 -6.71
N CYS A 222 11.57 -0.07 -7.34
CA CYS A 222 10.46 0.58 -6.66
C CYS A 222 9.76 -0.38 -5.71
N HIS A 223 9.54 0.06 -4.47
CA HIS A 223 8.74 -0.66 -3.49
C HIS A 223 7.27 -0.62 -3.91
N ASP A 224 6.72 0.60 -4.03
CA ASP A 224 5.37 0.85 -4.52
C ASP A 224 5.35 1.85 -5.67
N ILE A 225 4.37 1.68 -6.55
CA ILE A 225 4.03 2.64 -7.58
C ILE A 225 2.53 2.91 -7.48
N THR A 226 2.19 4.17 -7.28
CA THR A 226 0.80 4.64 -7.36
C THR A 226 0.59 5.34 -8.69
N VAL A 227 -0.44 4.93 -9.42
CA VAL A 227 -0.80 5.48 -10.72
C VAL A 227 -2.04 6.36 -10.61
N TYR A 228 -2.05 7.45 -11.38
CA TYR A 228 -3.21 8.32 -11.55
C TYR A 228 -3.49 8.48 -13.06
N PRO A 229 -4.14 7.47 -13.68
CA PRO A 229 -4.29 7.39 -15.13
C PRO A 229 -5.03 8.59 -15.73
N GLU A 230 -6.04 9.13 -15.03
CA GLU A 230 -6.78 10.33 -15.48
C GLU A 230 -5.90 11.58 -15.63
N LYS A 231 -4.79 11.65 -14.88
CA LYS A 231 -3.80 12.73 -14.96
C LYS A 231 -2.62 12.38 -15.85
N GLY A 232 -2.51 11.13 -16.30
CA GLY A 232 -1.33 10.63 -17.01
C GLY A 232 -0.07 10.63 -16.16
N LEU A 233 -0.22 10.52 -14.82
CA LEU A 233 0.88 10.55 -13.87
C LEU A 233 0.99 9.26 -13.08
N ALA A 234 2.20 8.93 -12.64
CA ALA A 234 2.45 7.93 -11.59
C ALA A 234 3.56 8.42 -10.66
N ALA A 235 3.48 8.04 -9.39
CA ALA A 235 4.49 8.29 -8.38
C ALA A 235 5.03 6.95 -7.89
N GLY A 236 6.35 6.81 -7.86
CA GLY A 236 7.02 5.63 -7.34
C GLY A 236 7.79 5.97 -6.08
N ALA A 237 7.65 5.14 -5.07
CA ALA A 237 8.52 5.14 -3.90
C ALA A 237 9.53 4.00 -4.11
N CYS A 238 10.77 4.35 -4.41
CA CYS A 238 11.81 3.41 -4.77
C CYS A 238 12.93 3.48 -3.76
N PHE A 239 13.61 2.37 -3.50
CA PHE A 239 14.64 2.35 -2.46
C PHE A 239 15.68 3.46 -2.72
N GLY A 240 15.73 4.43 -1.80
CA GLY A 240 16.55 5.65 -1.87
C GLY A 240 15.89 6.90 -2.47
N ASP A 241 14.85 6.75 -3.29
CA ASP A 241 14.34 7.80 -4.18
C ASP A 241 12.80 7.82 -4.30
N GLY A 242 12.22 9.03 -4.28
CA GLY A 242 10.86 9.27 -4.76
C GLY A 242 10.88 9.69 -6.23
N ILE A 243 10.00 9.13 -7.07
CA ILE A 243 9.92 9.46 -8.49
C ILE A 243 8.53 9.93 -8.90
N LEU A 244 8.50 10.82 -9.90
CA LEU A 244 7.30 11.21 -10.63
C LEU A 244 7.47 10.81 -12.09
N MET A 245 6.44 10.20 -12.68
CA MET A 245 6.44 9.65 -14.03
C MET A 245 5.26 10.16 -14.86
N ASP A 246 5.49 10.34 -16.15
CA ASP A 246 4.45 10.44 -17.17
C ASP A 246 4.08 9.02 -17.61
N ILE A 247 2.79 8.70 -17.57
CA ILE A 247 2.22 7.40 -17.99
C ILE A 247 1.17 7.56 -19.09
N SER A 248 1.24 8.63 -19.87
CA SER A 248 0.30 8.87 -20.99
C SER A 248 0.36 7.76 -22.06
N ASP A 249 1.52 7.10 -22.16
CA ASP A 249 1.69 5.82 -22.85
C ASP A 249 1.99 4.73 -21.80
N PRO A 250 1.03 3.85 -21.48
CA PRO A 250 1.18 2.85 -20.42
C PRO A 250 2.33 1.86 -20.63
N VAL A 251 2.86 1.69 -21.84
CA VAL A 251 3.98 0.77 -22.09
C VAL A 251 5.31 1.50 -22.27
N LYS A 252 5.30 2.84 -22.15
CA LYS A 252 6.49 3.70 -22.24
C LYS A 252 6.42 4.83 -21.20
N PRO A 253 6.34 4.52 -19.90
CA PRO A 253 6.43 5.53 -18.88
C PRO A 253 7.75 6.29 -18.99
N ARG A 254 7.73 7.57 -18.59
CA ARG A 254 8.91 8.44 -18.63
C ARG A 254 9.10 9.12 -17.28
N LEU A 255 10.30 8.99 -16.72
CA LEU A 255 10.71 9.75 -15.54
C LEU A 255 10.58 11.25 -15.83
N LEU A 256 9.78 11.95 -15.01
CA LEU A 256 9.66 13.41 -14.99
C LEU A 256 10.67 13.99 -14.01
N GLN A 257 10.73 13.42 -12.81
CA GLN A 257 11.67 13.82 -11.78
C GLN A 257 11.95 12.69 -10.81
N LEU A 258 13.13 12.76 -10.22
CA LEU A 258 13.56 11.96 -9.08
C LEU A 258 13.97 12.92 -7.95
N VAL A 259 13.61 12.59 -6.71
CA VAL A 259 13.98 13.29 -5.48
C VAL A 259 14.53 12.31 -4.46
N SER A 260 15.43 12.78 -3.60
CA SER A 260 16.00 11.99 -2.50
C SER A 260 15.99 12.82 -1.22
N ASP A 261 15.86 12.17 -0.06
CA ASP A 261 15.90 12.80 1.26
C ASP A 261 16.76 11.98 2.23
N LYS A 262 18.07 12.05 2.04
CA LYS A 262 19.06 11.25 2.79
C LYS A 262 19.13 11.60 4.27
N GLU A 263 18.53 12.71 4.69
CA GLU A 263 18.53 13.13 6.09
C GLU A 263 17.37 12.49 6.85
N ASN A 264 16.22 12.32 6.20
CA ASN A 264 14.97 11.96 6.87
C ASN A 264 14.38 10.62 6.44
N PHE A 265 14.63 10.18 5.20
CA PHE A 265 14.06 8.96 4.64
C PHE A 265 15.09 7.84 4.62
N SER A 266 14.63 6.63 4.93
CA SER A 266 15.42 5.40 4.87
C SER A 266 14.84 4.43 3.84
N VAL A 267 13.54 4.16 3.90
CA VAL A 267 12.85 3.25 2.98
C VAL A 267 11.69 4.03 2.37
N TRP A 268 11.87 4.52 1.15
CA TRP A 268 10.75 5.09 0.40
C TRP A 268 9.78 3.97 0.06
N HIS A 269 8.65 3.95 0.75
CA HIS A 269 7.74 2.82 0.77
C HIS A 269 6.54 3.02 -0.12
N SER A 270 5.77 4.08 0.11
CA SER A 270 4.51 4.34 -0.60
C SER A 270 4.43 5.77 -1.13
N ALA A 271 3.54 5.98 -2.10
CA ALA A 271 3.21 7.29 -2.65
C ALA A 271 1.69 7.43 -2.80
N THR A 272 1.12 8.59 -2.48
CA THR A 272 -0.31 8.85 -2.66
C THR A 272 -0.52 10.26 -3.18
N PHE A 273 -1.17 10.42 -4.33
CA PHE A 273 -1.56 11.73 -4.82
C PHE A 273 -2.74 12.27 -4.00
N ASN A 274 -2.85 13.59 -3.90
CA ASN A 274 -4.12 14.21 -3.56
C ASN A 274 -5.12 14.13 -4.72
N ASP A 275 -6.40 14.40 -4.47
CA ASP A 275 -7.47 14.25 -5.47
C ASP A 275 -7.22 15.12 -6.73
N ALA A 276 -6.63 16.30 -6.57
CA ALA A 276 -6.32 17.18 -7.69
C ALA A 276 -5.14 16.69 -8.55
N GLY A 277 -4.30 15.77 -8.05
CA GLY A 277 -3.04 15.37 -8.69
C GLY A 277 -1.99 16.47 -8.66
N THR A 278 -2.00 17.30 -7.62
CA THR A 278 -1.07 18.45 -7.44
C THR A 278 -0.16 18.29 -6.23
N LYS A 279 -0.33 17.23 -5.44
CA LYS A 279 0.50 16.89 -4.30
C LYS A 279 0.75 15.38 -4.28
N ILE A 280 1.84 14.98 -3.63
CA ILE A 280 2.16 13.59 -3.32
C ILE A 280 2.55 13.51 -1.85
N VAL A 281 2.00 12.53 -1.15
CA VAL A 281 2.46 12.09 0.16
C VAL A 281 3.33 10.87 -0.07
N PHE A 282 4.63 10.95 0.24
CA PHE A 282 5.54 9.81 0.24
C PHE A 282 5.72 9.29 1.67
N GLY A 283 5.61 7.98 1.88
CA GLY A 283 5.84 7.34 3.18
C GLY A 283 7.27 6.83 3.33
N ASP A 284 7.88 7.05 4.49
CA ASP A 284 9.14 6.43 4.91
C ASP A 284 8.87 5.26 5.85
N GLU A 285 9.18 4.04 5.44
CA GLU A 285 9.08 2.82 6.24
C GLU A 285 10.41 2.51 6.97
N LEU A 286 10.93 3.52 7.68
CA LEU A 286 12.12 3.41 8.50
C LEU A 286 12.13 2.12 9.35
N GLY A 287 13.20 1.34 9.19
CA GLY A 287 13.39 0.10 9.92
C GLY A 287 12.59 -1.08 9.37
N GLY A 288 12.08 -0.98 8.13
CA GLY A 288 11.47 -2.06 7.36
C GLY A 288 10.25 -2.67 8.06
N GLY A 289 9.41 -1.80 8.63
CA GLY A 289 8.14 -2.20 9.22
C GLY A 289 8.23 -2.93 10.56
N ILE A 290 9.42 -3.35 11.01
CA ILE A 290 9.64 -4.12 12.25
C ILE A 290 10.13 -3.22 13.40
N ALA A 291 10.77 -2.09 13.10
CA ALA A 291 11.35 -1.23 14.13
C ALA A 291 10.31 -0.37 14.88
N ALA A 292 10.58 -0.12 16.17
CA ALA A 292 9.81 0.80 16.99
C ALA A 292 10.25 2.26 16.77
N THR A 293 9.69 2.94 15.76
CA THR A 293 10.14 4.30 15.39
C THR A 293 9.31 5.44 15.96
N CYS A 294 8.15 5.14 16.58
CA CYS A 294 7.23 6.12 17.15
C CYS A 294 7.44 6.38 18.66
N GLY A 295 8.60 6.01 19.20
CA GLY A 295 8.94 6.22 20.61
C GLY A 295 9.24 7.69 20.96
N ALA A 296 9.34 7.98 22.27
CA ALA A 296 9.54 9.34 22.79
C ALA A 296 10.84 10.04 22.31
N SER A 297 11.84 9.24 21.90
CA SER A 297 13.11 9.73 21.35
C SER A 297 13.12 9.80 19.82
N GLY A 298 12.04 9.39 19.15
CA GLY A 298 11.93 9.39 17.70
C GLY A 298 11.91 10.81 17.11
N GLU A 299 12.57 10.98 15.96
CA GLU A 299 12.52 12.23 15.23
C GLU A 299 11.17 12.34 14.47
N PRO A 300 10.49 13.50 14.51
CA PRO A 300 9.16 13.67 13.90
C PRO A 300 9.16 13.64 12.38
N THR A 301 10.34 13.69 11.75
CA THR A 301 10.52 13.68 10.29
C THR A 301 10.97 12.33 9.75
N LYS A 302 11.27 11.35 10.61
CA LYS A 302 11.78 10.02 10.24
C LYS A 302 10.74 8.96 10.50
N GLY A 303 10.64 7.95 9.65
CA GLY A 303 9.55 6.98 9.70
C GLY A 303 8.19 7.68 9.63
N ALA A 304 8.10 8.66 8.74
CA ALA A 304 7.06 9.68 8.65
C ALA A 304 6.69 9.87 7.18
N ASP A 305 5.57 10.52 6.92
CA ASP A 305 5.25 10.97 5.57
C ASP A 305 5.94 12.30 5.25
N ALA A 306 6.30 12.49 3.99
CA ALA A 306 6.71 13.78 3.42
C ALA A 306 5.70 14.24 2.37
N VAL A 307 5.20 15.48 2.53
CA VAL A 307 4.27 16.09 1.59
C VAL A 307 5.04 16.91 0.56
N TYR A 308 4.88 16.57 -0.71
CA TYR A 308 5.43 17.27 -1.86
C TYR A 308 4.33 17.93 -2.66
N GLU A 309 4.55 19.15 -3.12
CA GLU A 309 3.73 19.78 -4.15
C GLU A 309 4.32 19.53 -5.54
N ILE A 310 3.45 19.37 -6.54
CA ILE A 310 3.79 19.24 -7.95
C ILE A 310 3.56 20.60 -8.61
N THR A 311 4.62 21.24 -9.08
CA THR A 311 4.51 22.50 -9.83
C THR A 311 3.90 22.24 -11.23
N PRO A 312 3.42 23.27 -11.94
CA PRO A 312 2.98 23.12 -13.33
C PRO A 312 4.06 22.59 -14.30
N GLY A 313 5.34 22.68 -13.92
CA GLY A 313 6.47 22.11 -14.65
C GLY A 313 6.78 20.65 -14.30
N HIS A 314 5.95 20.02 -13.46
CA HIS A 314 6.18 18.70 -12.85
C HIS A 314 7.43 18.65 -11.96
N GLU A 315 7.71 19.76 -11.26
CA GLU A 315 8.73 19.76 -10.21
C GLU A 315 8.10 19.43 -8.85
N LEU A 316 8.72 18.52 -8.10
CA LEU A 316 8.41 18.09 -6.75
C LEU A 316 9.11 19.00 -5.76
N VAL A 317 8.31 19.67 -4.92
CA VAL A 317 8.80 20.59 -3.89
C VAL A 317 8.32 20.08 -2.54
N ARG A 318 9.25 19.61 -1.71
CA ARG A 318 8.94 19.17 -0.34
C ARG A 318 8.44 20.35 0.49
N ARG A 319 7.33 20.17 1.21
CA ARG A 319 6.67 21.20 2.02
C ARG A 319 6.75 20.89 3.51
N GLY A 320 6.23 19.74 3.91
CA GLY A 320 6.13 19.36 5.31
C GLY A 320 6.27 17.86 5.51
N TYR A 321 6.24 17.45 6.77
CA TYR A 321 6.20 16.05 7.17
C TYR A 321 4.98 15.81 8.06
N PHE A 322 4.50 14.58 8.07
CA PHE A 322 3.50 14.11 9.01
C PHE A 322 4.00 12.84 9.71
N LYS A 323 3.97 12.85 11.04
CA LYS A 323 4.12 11.65 11.86
C LYS A 323 3.02 11.66 12.89
N ILE A 324 2.48 10.49 13.20
CA ILE A 324 1.45 10.39 14.24
C ILE A 324 1.94 11.01 15.56
N PRO A 325 1.10 11.77 16.28
CA PRO A 325 1.51 12.46 17.50
C PRO A 325 1.56 11.54 18.73
N ARG A 326 1.11 10.29 18.59
CA ARG A 326 1.07 9.28 19.66
C ARG A 326 2.45 8.68 19.85
N ILE A 327 2.88 8.60 21.11
CA ILE A 327 4.14 7.96 21.47
C ILE A 327 3.86 6.49 21.81
N GLN A 328 4.51 5.59 21.07
CA GLN A 328 4.47 4.14 21.31
C GLN A 328 5.67 3.67 22.14
N THR A 329 5.59 2.43 22.63
CA THR A 329 6.65 1.77 23.39
C THR A 329 7.75 1.20 22.49
N ALA A 330 8.79 0.60 23.09
CA ALA A 330 9.88 -0.01 22.32
C ALA A 330 9.49 -1.41 21.79
N GLU A 331 8.35 -1.92 22.23
CA GLU A 331 7.78 -3.22 21.92
C GLU A 331 6.82 -3.18 20.71
N GLU A 332 6.56 -1.99 20.16
CA GLU A 332 5.58 -1.75 19.10
C GLU A 332 6.28 -1.31 17.81
N ASN A 333 6.22 -2.13 16.77
CA ASN A 333 6.65 -1.70 15.45
C ASN A 333 5.70 -0.61 14.94
N CYS A 334 6.26 0.53 14.53
CA CYS A 334 5.44 1.68 14.18
C CYS A 334 6.19 2.59 13.22
N VAL A 335 5.58 2.81 12.05
CA VAL A 335 6.09 3.64 10.97
C VAL A 335 4.97 3.90 9.95
N ALA A 336 5.08 4.95 9.14
CA ALA A 336 4.13 5.24 8.06
C ALA A 336 4.02 4.07 7.08
N HIS A 337 2.80 3.72 6.68
CA HIS A 337 2.55 2.64 5.73
C HIS A 337 1.37 2.98 4.80
N ASN A 338 0.70 1.98 4.24
CA ASN A 338 -0.30 2.16 3.20
C ASN A 338 -1.59 2.87 3.65
N GLY A 339 -2.08 3.77 2.80
CA GLY A 339 -3.28 4.56 3.04
C GLY A 339 -3.96 5.02 1.75
N SER A 340 -5.11 5.68 1.91
CA SER A 340 -5.90 6.21 0.80
C SER A 340 -6.56 7.53 1.18
N LEU A 341 -6.98 8.29 0.17
CA LEU A 341 -7.72 9.53 0.38
C LEU A 341 -9.11 9.26 0.97
N ILE A 342 -9.53 10.14 1.88
CA ILE A 342 -10.93 10.34 2.21
C ILE A 342 -11.47 11.43 1.27
N PRO A 343 -12.44 11.14 0.38
CA PRO A 343 -12.83 12.03 -0.70
C PRO A 343 -13.73 13.18 -0.20
N VAL A 344 -13.12 14.17 0.44
CA VAL A 344 -13.79 15.36 0.94
C VAL A 344 -13.58 16.51 -0.06
N PRO A 345 -14.65 17.06 -0.68
CA PRO A 345 -14.52 18.17 -1.63
C PRO A 345 -13.74 19.36 -1.05
N GLY A 346 -12.72 19.80 -1.79
CA GLY A 346 -11.89 20.94 -1.43
C GLY A 346 -10.93 20.72 -0.25
N ARG A 347 -10.72 19.47 0.17
CA ARG A 347 -9.78 19.09 1.23
C ARG A 347 -8.90 17.94 0.75
N ASP A 348 -7.67 17.93 1.23
CA ASP A 348 -6.76 16.81 1.06
C ASP A 348 -6.69 16.08 2.40
N ILE A 349 -7.44 14.98 2.54
CA ILE A 349 -7.49 14.18 3.77
C ILE A 349 -7.17 12.73 3.40
N MET A 350 -6.35 12.09 4.23
CA MET A 350 -5.92 10.70 4.05
C MET A 350 -6.23 9.91 5.31
N VAL A 351 -6.58 8.63 5.13
CA VAL A 351 -6.52 7.60 6.17
C VAL A 351 -5.37 6.66 5.84
N GLN A 352 -4.61 6.26 6.85
CA GLN A 352 -3.37 5.52 6.64
C GLN A 352 -3.07 4.59 7.81
N ALA A 353 -2.46 3.46 7.51
CA ALA A 353 -1.93 2.51 8.48
C ALA A 353 -0.54 2.92 8.98
N TRP A 354 -0.26 2.58 10.24
CA TRP A 354 0.96 2.90 10.96
C TRP A 354 1.50 1.68 11.75
N TYR A 355 1.30 0.46 11.24
CA TYR A 355 1.57 -0.79 11.96
C TYR A 355 0.89 -0.81 13.34
N MET A 356 1.60 -1.09 14.44
CA MET A 356 1.01 -1.05 15.79
C MET A 356 0.66 0.38 16.24
N GLY A 357 1.16 1.42 15.56
CA GLY A 357 0.63 2.78 15.69
C GLY A 357 -0.80 2.93 15.18
N GLY A 358 -1.36 1.88 14.58
CA GLY A 358 -2.76 1.72 14.21
C GLY A 358 -3.13 2.43 12.92
N VAL A 359 -4.25 3.13 12.94
CA VAL A 359 -4.80 3.90 11.83
C VAL A 359 -4.86 5.36 12.21
N SER A 360 -4.35 6.23 11.35
CA SER A 360 -4.46 7.69 11.48
C SER A 360 -5.29 8.27 10.35
N VAL A 361 -6.10 9.28 10.65
CA VAL A 361 -6.76 10.14 9.68
C VAL A 361 -6.18 11.52 9.83
N PHE A 362 -5.63 12.10 8.77
CA PHE A 362 -4.97 13.40 8.82
C PHE A 362 -5.32 14.28 7.63
N ASP A 363 -5.35 15.59 7.87
CA ASP A 363 -5.55 16.65 6.88
C ASP A 363 -4.18 17.18 6.43
N PHE A 364 -3.92 17.17 5.13
CA PHE A 364 -2.73 17.75 4.49
C PHE A 364 -3.08 18.80 3.43
N THR A 365 -4.26 19.41 3.56
CA THR A 365 -4.72 20.54 2.74
C THR A 365 -3.71 21.69 2.79
N ASP A 366 -3.18 21.98 3.99
CA ASP A 366 -1.98 22.80 4.15
C ASP A 366 -0.74 21.90 4.11
N SER A 367 -0.03 21.90 2.98
CA SER A 367 1.14 21.04 2.76
C SER A 367 2.26 21.27 3.77
N ASP A 368 2.34 22.45 4.39
CA ASP A 368 3.37 22.79 5.38
C ASP A 368 2.99 22.32 6.79
N ARG A 369 1.72 21.99 7.01
CA ARG A 369 1.16 21.67 8.33
C ARG A 369 0.11 20.55 8.28
N PRO A 370 0.51 19.31 7.97
CA PRO A 370 -0.38 18.18 8.14
C PRO A 370 -0.79 17.99 9.60
N GLU A 371 -2.05 17.70 9.87
CA GLU A 371 -2.59 17.58 11.23
C GLU A 371 -3.52 16.36 11.35
N GLU A 372 -3.37 15.61 12.44
CA GLU A 372 -4.22 14.45 12.73
C GLU A 372 -5.63 14.88 13.16
N ILE A 373 -6.66 14.25 12.57
CA ILE A 373 -8.09 14.42 12.86
C ILE A 373 -8.59 13.34 13.81
N ALA A 374 -8.24 12.08 13.54
CA ALA A 374 -8.76 10.93 14.26
C ALA A 374 -7.75 9.77 14.24
N TYR A 375 -7.86 8.87 15.20
CA TYR A 375 -7.03 7.66 15.22
C TYR A 375 -7.75 6.47 15.85
N PHE A 376 -7.24 5.29 15.51
CA PHE A 376 -7.51 4.02 16.16
C PHE A 376 -6.16 3.30 16.33
N GLU A 377 -5.96 2.60 17.43
CA GLU A 377 -4.78 1.76 17.66
C GLU A 377 -5.12 0.59 18.60
N ARG A 378 -4.24 -0.40 18.61
CA ARG A 378 -4.22 -1.46 19.61
C ARG A 378 -2.89 -1.38 20.33
N GLY A 379 -2.92 -1.57 21.64
CA GLY A 379 -1.70 -1.70 22.43
C GLY A 379 -0.85 -2.89 21.96
N PRO A 380 0.34 -3.06 22.56
CA PRO A 380 1.35 -3.99 22.07
C PRO A 380 0.83 -5.43 21.96
N LEU A 381 1.43 -6.20 21.05
CA LEU A 381 1.29 -7.65 21.08
C LEU A 381 1.92 -8.22 22.36
N LYS A 382 1.77 -9.54 22.56
CA LYS A 382 2.44 -10.27 23.66
C LYS A 382 3.91 -9.89 23.77
N PRO A 383 4.49 -9.90 24.99
CA PRO A 383 5.85 -9.39 25.23
C PRO A 383 6.90 -9.93 24.26
N GLY A 384 7.53 -9.01 23.52
CA GLY A 384 8.48 -9.28 22.45
C GLY A 384 8.13 -8.43 21.23
N LEU A 385 9.14 -7.84 20.58
CA LEU A 385 8.90 -7.10 19.33
C LEU A 385 8.54 -8.10 18.24
N HIS A 386 7.30 -8.03 17.76
CA HIS A 386 6.74 -8.87 16.71
C HIS A 386 6.15 -7.97 15.63
N LEU A 387 6.11 -8.43 14.39
CA LEU A 387 5.40 -7.71 13.33
C LEU A 387 3.89 -7.75 13.63
N GLY A 388 3.24 -6.59 13.69
CA GLY A 388 1.81 -6.50 13.94
C GLY A 388 1.19 -5.15 13.64
N GLY A 389 -0.11 -5.04 13.95
CA GLY A 389 -0.93 -3.86 13.73
C GLY A 389 -1.46 -3.76 12.29
N SER A 390 -1.89 -2.56 11.89
CA SER A 390 -2.49 -2.31 10.58
C SER A 390 -1.44 -2.35 9.47
N TRP A 391 -1.59 -3.26 8.49
CA TRP A 391 -0.82 -3.26 7.24
C TRP A 391 -1.32 -2.15 6.32
N SER A 392 -2.61 -2.13 5.99
CA SER A 392 -3.21 -1.03 5.22
C SER A 392 -4.53 -0.58 5.81
N ALA A 393 -4.91 0.67 5.52
CA ALA A 393 -6.16 1.26 5.98
C ALA A 393 -6.76 2.18 4.92
N TYR A 394 -7.91 1.80 4.37
CA TYR A 394 -8.53 2.51 3.25
C TYR A 394 -9.95 2.96 3.54
N TYR A 395 -10.31 4.14 3.03
CA TYR A 395 -11.69 4.62 3.08
C TYR A 395 -12.50 4.00 1.94
N TYR A 396 -13.63 3.38 2.28
CA TYR A 396 -14.57 2.89 1.28
C TYR A 396 -16.01 3.13 1.73
N ASN A 397 -16.74 3.96 0.98
CA ASN A 397 -18.20 4.08 1.06
C ASN A 397 -18.76 4.42 2.46
N GLY A 398 -18.04 5.24 3.22
CA GLY A 398 -18.46 5.77 4.53
C GLY A 398 -17.80 5.08 5.73
N TYR A 399 -16.93 4.11 5.48
CA TYR A 399 -16.19 3.37 6.49
C TYR A 399 -14.70 3.37 6.15
N VAL A 400 -13.87 3.08 7.14
CA VAL A 400 -12.46 2.77 6.97
C VAL A 400 -12.30 1.29 7.21
N TYR A 401 -11.66 0.59 6.30
CA TYR A 401 -11.33 -0.83 6.46
C TYR A 401 -9.83 -0.95 6.66
N SER A 402 -9.42 -1.67 7.69
CA SER A 402 -8.00 -1.93 7.94
C SER A 402 -7.73 -3.42 7.96
N SER A 403 -6.77 -3.84 7.14
CA SER A 403 -6.20 -5.18 7.22
C SER A 403 -5.10 -5.15 8.29
N ASP A 404 -5.37 -5.78 9.43
CA ASP A 404 -4.40 -5.99 10.49
C ASP A 404 -3.63 -7.29 10.24
N ILE A 405 -2.31 -7.20 10.34
CA ILE A 405 -1.33 -8.27 10.13
C ILE A 405 -1.70 -9.54 10.90
N THR A 406 -2.22 -9.40 12.11
CA THR A 406 -2.47 -10.51 13.03
C THR A 406 -3.90 -10.58 13.54
N LYS A 407 -4.69 -9.51 13.38
CA LYS A 407 -6.05 -9.40 13.95
C LYS A 407 -7.16 -9.43 12.89
N GLY A 408 -6.81 -9.53 11.61
CA GLY A 408 -7.77 -9.65 10.51
C GLY A 408 -8.36 -8.31 10.08
N LEU A 409 -9.60 -8.32 9.60
CA LEU A 409 -10.23 -7.14 9.00
C LEU A 409 -10.99 -6.32 10.03
N ASP A 410 -10.55 -5.08 10.26
CA ASP A 410 -11.31 -4.08 11.01
C ASP A 410 -12.19 -3.25 10.10
N VAL A 411 -13.41 -2.98 10.60
CA VAL A 411 -14.29 -1.96 10.05
C VAL A 411 -14.41 -0.84 11.07
N LEU A 412 -13.92 0.32 10.69
CA LEU A 412 -13.90 1.54 11.49
C LEU A 412 -14.82 2.58 10.85
N ARG A 413 -15.25 3.56 11.65
CA ARG A 413 -15.99 4.72 11.16
C ARG A 413 -15.49 5.98 11.84
N VAL A 414 -15.18 6.97 11.00
CA VAL A 414 -14.89 8.33 11.44
C VAL A 414 -16.19 9.13 11.42
N ASP A 415 -16.56 9.66 12.59
CA ASP A 415 -17.71 10.53 12.80
C ASP A 415 -17.18 11.94 13.11
N ASP A 416 -16.73 12.66 12.07
CA ASP A 416 -16.17 14.01 12.17
C ASP A 416 -16.78 14.94 11.11
N PRO A 417 -17.21 16.17 11.45
CA PRO A 417 -17.77 17.11 10.48
C PRO A 417 -16.85 17.43 9.30
N VAL A 418 -15.53 17.32 9.48
CA VAL A 418 -14.55 17.54 8.42
C VAL A 418 -14.55 16.39 7.40
N THR A 419 -14.76 15.14 7.85
CA THR A 419 -14.73 13.94 6.98
C THR A 419 -16.12 13.52 6.49
N ASP A 420 -17.19 13.90 7.20
CA ASP A 420 -18.57 13.55 6.89
C ASP A 420 -19.02 13.81 5.43
N PRO A 421 -18.57 14.87 4.73
CA PRO A 421 -18.93 15.06 3.31
C PRO A 421 -18.54 13.90 2.39
N ALA A 422 -17.48 13.15 2.72
CA ALA A 422 -17.04 11.99 1.94
C ALA A 422 -18.08 10.87 1.87
N LYS A 423 -19.03 10.81 2.80
CA LYS A 423 -20.13 9.82 2.81
C LYS A 423 -21.07 9.96 1.61
N SER A 424 -21.02 11.11 0.92
CA SER A 424 -21.78 11.36 -0.31
C SER A 424 -21.12 10.80 -1.57
N VAL A 425 -19.81 10.51 -1.50
CA VAL A 425 -19.08 9.88 -2.61
C VAL A 425 -19.25 8.37 -2.51
N ARG A 426 -19.68 7.77 -3.62
CA ARG A 426 -19.84 6.31 -3.74
C ARG A 426 -18.89 5.78 -4.80
N MET A 427 -18.01 4.88 -4.38
CA MET A 427 -17.08 4.16 -5.24
C MET A 427 -17.65 2.78 -5.53
N THR A 428 -17.56 2.33 -6.78
CA THR A 428 -17.92 0.97 -7.17
C THR A 428 -16.72 0.03 -7.15
N GLU A 429 -15.52 0.57 -7.21
CA GLU A 429 -14.25 -0.15 -7.18
C GLU A 429 -13.20 0.77 -6.55
N LEU A 430 -12.27 0.22 -5.76
CA LEU A 430 -11.14 0.96 -5.21
C LEU A 430 -9.93 0.03 -5.11
N ASN A 431 -8.87 0.39 -5.82
CA ASN A 431 -7.51 -0.09 -5.60
C ASN A 431 -6.68 1.14 -5.22
N ALA A 432 -6.13 1.21 -4.00
CA ALA A 432 -5.59 2.46 -3.47
C ALA A 432 -4.42 3.03 -4.31
N GLN A 433 -3.60 2.15 -4.88
CA GLN A 433 -2.48 2.49 -5.76
C GLN A 433 -2.94 2.80 -7.20
N THR A 434 -4.22 2.63 -7.53
CA THR A 434 -4.82 3.06 -8.81
C THR A 434 -5.84 4.16 -8.56
N GLN A 435 -5.35 5.39 -8.45
CA GLN A 435 -6.16 6.55 -8.08
C GLN A 435 -6.98 7.10 -9.25
N HIS A 436 -8.17 7.55 -8.92
CA HIS A 436 -9.09 8.25 -9.81
C HIS A 436 -9.60 9.50 -9.10
N SER A 437 -10.11 10.48 -9.85
CA SER A 437 -10.74 11.64 -9.24
C SER A 437 -12.08 11.27 -8.61
N TYR A 438 -12.35 11.77 -7.41
CA TYR A 438 -13.58 11.47 -6.68
C TYR A 438 -14.77 12.38 -7.06
N GLY A 439 -14.63 13.16 -8.14
CA GLY A 439 -15.74 13.91 -8.75
C GLY A 439 -16.23 15.15 -8.00
N GLY A 440 -15.38 15.81 -7.20
CA GLY A 440 -15.77 16.94 -6.34
C GLY A 440 -14.85 18.17 -6.32
N ALA A 441 -13.86 18.26 -7.22
CA ALA A 441 -12.88 19.36 -7.26
C ALA A 441 -13.40 20.62 -7.98
#